data_AF-A0A7X4JV35-F1
#
_entry.id   AF-A0A7X4JV35-F1
#
_cell.length_a   1.000
_cell.length_b   1.000
_cell.length_c   1.000
_cell.angle_alpha   90.00
_cell.angle_beta   90.00
_cell.angle_gamma   90.00
#
_symmetry.space_group_name_H-M   'P 1'
#
loop_
_entity.id
_entity.type
_entity.pdbx_description
1 polymer ?
#
loop_
_entity_poly.entity_id
_entity_poly.type
_entity_poly.pdbx_seq_one_letter_code
_entity_poly.pdbx_strand_id
1 'polypeptide(L)'
;MAFPIRLRAAVGGLVLALGVGVAGACGRVPVPGFVTGLQLAHYVPPPVRTGHRMLTLAGVGPDDVVYDLGSGDGRLVILAASAYGARGVGIELDEALVERSRPAAAEAGVSDLVR
;
A
#
# COMPACT_ATOMS: atom_id res chain seq x y z
N MET A 1 -1.98 -6.95 28.51
CA MET A 1 -3.18 -6.38 27.87
C MET A 1 -3.23 -6.90 26.45
N ALA A 2 -4.05 -7.92 26.20
CA ALA A 2 -4.17 -8.59 24.92
C ALA A 2 -5.28 -7.91 24.10
N PHE A 3 -4.94 -7.38 22.93
CA PHE A 3 -5.91 -7.02 21.91
C PHE A 3 -5.85 -8.11 20.84
N PRO A 4 -6.79 -9.08 20.82
CA PRO A 4 -6.77 -10.13 19.83
C PRO A 4 -7.55 -9.66 18.61
N ILE A 5 -6.88 -9.04 17.63
CA ILE A 5 -7.50 -8.86 16.31
C ILE A 5 -7.09 -10.06 15.45
N ARG A 6 -7.81 -11.17 15.64
CA ARG A 6 -7.97 -12.19 14.60
C ARG A 6 -9.38 -12.02 14.04
N LEU A 7 -9.52 -11.30 12.93
CA LEU A 7 -10.71 -11.43 12.09
C LEU A 7 -10.29 -12.07 10.77
N ARG A 8 -10.29 -13.41 10.78
CA ARG A 8 -10.23 -14.21 9.55
C ARG A 8 -11.56 -14.04 8.81
N ALA A 9 -11.58 -13.17 7.82
CA ALA A 9 -12.54 -13.24 6.73
C ALA A 9 -11.80 -13.77 5.49
N ALA A 10 -11.70 -15.09 5.40
CA ALA A 10 -11.51 -15.73 4.11
C ALA A 10 -12.79 -15.48 3.31
N VAL A 11 -12.77 -14.48 2.44
CA VAL A 11 -13.77 -14.35 1.38
C VAL A 11 -13.05 -14.72 0.09
N GLY A 12 -13.39 -15.93 -0.38
CA GLY A 12 -12.92 -16.48 -1.64
C GLY A 12 -13.18 -15.55 -2.82
N GLY A 13 -12.36 -15.71 -3.85
CA GLY A 13 -12.51 -15.00 -5.11
C GLY A 13 -13.94 -15.13 -5.64
N LEU A 14 -14.60 -13.99 -5.77
CA LEU A 14 -15.71 -13.86 -6.69
C LEU A 14 -15.14 -13.26 -7.99
N VAL A 15 -14.68 -14.14 -8.87
CA VAL A 15 -14.60 -13.82 -10.29
C VAL A 15 -16.01 -13.91 -10.83
N LEU A 16 -16.69 -12.77 -11.00
CA LEU A 16 -17.87 -12.69 -11.87
C LEU A 16 -17.49 -11.80 -13.05
N ALA A 17 -16.92 -12.43 -14.06
CA ALA A 17 -16.87 -11.86 -15.41
C ALA A 17 -18.26 -11.99 -16.03
N LEU A 18 -19.03 -10.91 -16.00
CA LEU A 18 -20.13 -10.69 -16.93
C LEU A 18 -19.95 -9.30 -17.53
N GLY A 19 -19.33 -9.26 -18.70
CA GLY A 19 -19.35 -8.10 -19.56
C GLY A 19 -20.76 -7.85 -20.07
N VAL A 20 -21.33 -6.71 -19.69
CA VAL A 20 -22.30 -5.98 -20.50
C VAL A 20 -21.87 -4.52 -20.43
N GLY A 21 -21.46 -3.97 -21.58
CA GLY A 21 -21.15 -2.57 -21.71
C GLY A 21 -22.40 -1.71 -21.50
N VAL A 22 -22.31 -0.76 -20.58
CA VAL A 22 -23.13 0.45 -20.61
C VAL A 22 -22.16 1.61 -20.73
N ALA A 23 -21.95 2.06 -21.96
CA ALA A 23 -21.47 3.40 -22.24
C ALA A 23 -22.58 4.37 -21.81
N GLY A 24 -22.48 4.87 -20.57
CA GLY A 24 -23.38 5.86 -20.00
C GLY A 24 -22.55 7.05 -19.54
N ALA A 25 -22.64 8.15 -20.29
CA ALA A 25 -22.03 9.41 -19.95
C ALA A 25 -22.65 10.03 -18.68
N CYS A 26 -21.89 10.98 -18.09
CA CYS A 26 -22.35 11.99 -17.13
C CYS A 26 -22.48 11.49 -15.67
N GLY A 27 -21.68 11.94 -14.69
CA GLY A 27 -20.85 13.13 -14.63
C GLY A 27 -19.56 12.90 -13.83
N ARG A 28 -18.49 13.55 -14.30
CA ARG A 28 -17.42 13.96 -13.41
C ARG A 28 -18.07 14.81 -12.32
N VAL A 29 -17.99 14.40 -11.06
CA VAL A 29 -18.10 15.36 -9.96
C VAL A 29 -16.83 16.21 -10.08
N PRO A 30 -16.92 17.50 -10.46
CA PRO A 30 -15.77 18.37 -10.36
C PRO A 30 -15.56 18.59 -8.87
N VAL A 31 -14.57 17.94 -8.26
CA VAL A 31 -14.10 18.30 -6.93
C VAL A 31 -13.38 19.65 -7.07
N PRO A 32 -14.00 20.78 -6.70
CA PRO A 32 -13.34 22.07 -6.81
C PRO A 32 -12.28 22.09 -5.72
N GLY A 33 -11.00 22.16 -6.09
CA GLY A 33 -9.91 22.33 -5.12
C GLY A 33 -8.82 21.27 -5.11
N PHE A 34 -8.66 20.44 -6.14
CA PHE A 34 -7.38 19.72 -6.29
C PHE A 34 -6.33 20.69 -6.85
N VAL A 35 -5.75 21.45 -5.93
CA VAL A 35 -4.60 22.30 -6.16
C VAL A 35 -3.38 21.42 -6.37
N THR A 36 -3.08 21.13 -7.64
CA THR A 36 -1.84 20.47 -8.04
C THR A 36 -0.65 21.33 -7.62
N GLY A 37 0.24 20.78 -6.78
CA GLY A 37 1.45 21.46 -6.30
C GLY A 37 1.42 21.93 -4.85
N LEU A 38 0.37 21.65 -4.07
CA LEU A 38 0.41 21.84 -2.62
C LEU A 38 1.08 20.64 -1.96
N GLN A 39 2.23 20.88 -1.31
CA GLN A 39 2.87 19.89 -0.46
C GLN A 39 2.02 19.71 0.80
N LEU A 40 1.17 18.68 0.81
CA LEU A 40 0.24 18.40 1.90
C LEU A 40 0.94 17.83 3.14
N ALA A 41 2.09 17.16 2.96
CA ALA A 41 2.89 16.61 4.03
C ALA A 41 4.37 16.57 3.65
N HIS A 42 5.27 16.74 4.63
CA HIS A 42 6.71 16.55 4.43
C HIS A 42 7.08 15.08 4.56
N TYR A 43 7.98 14.62 3.70
CA TYR A 43 8.53 13.28 3.79
C TYR A 43 9.48 13.13 4.99
N VAL A 44 8.98 12.47 6.04
CA VAL A 44 9.77 12.10 7.22
C VAL A 44 9.54 10.62 7.48
N PRO A 45 10.47 9.75 7.09
CA PRO A 45 10.17 8.34 7.14
C PRO A 45 10.35 7.75 8.53
N PRO A 46 9.54 6.75 8.90
CA PRO A 46 9.69 6.08 10.18
C PRO A 46 11.02 5.31 10.26
N PRO A 47 11.65 5.24 11.44
CA PRO A 47 12.75 4.32 11.69
C PRO A 47 12.33 2.87 11.43
N VAL A 48 13.22 2.05 10.88
CA VAL A 48 12.93 0.63 10.54
C VAL A 48 12.37 -0.15 11.72
N ARG A 49 12.91 0.07 12.93
CA ARG A 49 12.42 -0.55 14.18
C ARG A 49 10.95 -0.23 14.44
N THR A 50 10.51 0.99 14.13
CA THR A 50 9.12 1.41 14.31
C THR A 50 8.22 0.69 13.30
N GLY A 51 8.64 0.64 12.02
CA GLY A 51 7.92 -0.13 10.99
C GLY A 51 7.75 -1.61 11.37
N HIS A 52 8.81 -2.25 11.85
CA HIS A 52 8.74 -3.62 12.37
C HIS A 52 7.72 -3.77 13.50
N ARG A 53 7.74 -2.86 14.48
CA ARG A 53 6.79 -2.91 15.59
C ARG A 53 5.35 -2.72 15.11
N MET A 54 5.11 -1.85 14.14
CA MET A 54 3.79 -1.65 13.55
C MET A 54 3.28 -2.94 12.90
N LEU A 55 4.09 -3.57 12.04
CA LEU A 55 3.72 -4.80 11.34
C LEU A 55 3.55 -5.99 12.31
N THR A 56 4.42 -6.12 13.31
CA THR A 56 4.29 -7.15 14.37
C THR A 56 3.02 -6.95 15.20
N LEU A 57 2.71 -5.71 15.60
CA LEU A 57 1.49 -5.42 16.38
C LEU A 57 0.22 -5.69 15.56
N ALA A 58 0.27 -5.45 14.25
CA ALA A 58 -0.81 -5.76 13.33
C ALA A 58 -0.94 -7.27 13.02
N GLY A 59 0.05 -8.08 13.40
CA GLY A 59 0.04 -9.52 13.15
C GLY A 59 0.19 -9.91 11.68
N VAL A 60 0.89 -9.08 10.89
CA VAL A 60 1.08 -9.27 9.44
C VAL A 60 1.80 -10.58 9.15
N GLY A 61 1.30 -11.31 8.15
CA GLY A 61 1.88 -12.54 7.64
C GLY A 61 1.74 -12.69 6.12
N PRO A 62 2.14 -13.84 5.57
CA PRO A 62 2.25 -14.04 4.12
C PRO A 62 0.92 -14.04 3.36
N ASP A 63 -0.19 -14.25 4.07
CA ASP A 63 -1.53 -14.21 3.48
C ASP A 63 -2.08 -12.77 3.33
N ASP A 64 -1.42 -11.78 3.93
CA ASP A 64 -1.90 -10.41 3.99
C ASP A 64 -1.45 -9.56 2.80
N VAL A 65 -2.17 -8.45 2.59
CA VAL A 65 -1.78 -7.37 1.69
C VAL A 65 -1.72 -6.07 2.49
N VAL A 66 -0.54 -5.49 2.61
CA VAL A 66 -0.31 -4.23 3.32
C VAL A 66 -0.44 -3.06 2.36
N TYR A 67 -1.38 -2.16 2.63
CA TYR A 67 -1.52 -0.88 1.92
C TYR A 67 -0.89 0.23 2.75
N ASP A 68 -0.01 1.01 2.14
CA ASP A 68 0.65 2.15 2.77
C ASP A 68 0.26 3.46 2.08
N LEU A 69 -0.40 4.35 2.84
CA LEU A 69 -0.95 5.61 2.35
C LEU A 69 0.04 6.74 2.64
N GLY A 70 0.79 7.16 1.62
CA GLY A 70 1.98 7.99 1.76
C GLY A 70 3.24 7.13 1.94
N SER A 71 3.45 6.19 1.02
CA SER A 71 4.50 5.16 1.18
C SER A 71 5.93 5.69 1.11
N GLY A 72 6.12 6.91 0.60
CA GLY A 72 7.42 7.53 0.43
C GLY A 72 8.40 6.64 -0.34
N ASP A 73 9.55 6.33 0.25
CA ASP A 73 10.54 5.42 -0.36
C ASP A 73 10.14 3.94 -0.35
N GLY A 74 8.91 3.60 0.03
CA GLY A 74 8.37 2.25 0.02
C GLY A 74 8.86 1.36 1.16
N ARG A 75 9.64 1.89 2.12
CA ARG A 75 10.27 1.07 3.16
C ARG A 75 9.31 0.18 3.96
N LEU A 76 8.06 0.61 4.19
CA LEU A 76 7.14 -0.16 5.01
C LEU A 76 6.58 -1.36 4.25
N VAL A 77 6.19 -1.18 2.98
CA VAL A 77 5.73 -2.28 2.11
C VAL A 77 6.88 -3.22 1.73
N ILE A 78 8.09 -2.70 1.54
CA ILE A 78 9.30 -3.51 1.35
C ILE A 78 9.59 -4.33 2.62
N LEU A 79 9.48 -3.73 3.80
CA LEU A 79 9.65 -4.44 5.07
C LEU A 79 8.59 -5.52 5.28
N ALA A 80 7.33 -5.23 4.95
CA ALA A 80 6.24 -6.20 5.01
C ALA A 80 6.52 -7.41 4.11
N ALA A 81 6.98 -7.19 2.88
CA ALA A 81 7.31 -8.27 1.96
C ALA A 81 8.55 -9.05 2.39
N SER A 82 9.67 -8.37 2.64
CA SER A 82 10.96 -9.00 2.93
C SER A 82 11.00 -9.73 4.27
N ALA A 83 10.39 -9.17 5.32
CA ALA A 83 10.48 -9.73 6.67
C ALA A 83 9.26 -10.56 7.09
N TYR A 84 8.09 -10.32 6.50
CA TYR A 84 6.84 -10.99 6.88
C TYR A 84 6.23 -11.81 5.74
N GLY A 85 6.78 -11.75 4.53
CA GLY A 85 6.28 -12.48 3.36
C GLY A 85 4.96 -11.96 2.80
N ALA A 86 4.46 -10.84 3.31
CA ALA A 86 3.20 -10.24 2.87
C ALA A 86 3.33 -9.61 1.48
N ARG A 87 2.21 -9.41 0.78
CA ARG A 87 2.19 -8.52 -0.38
C ARG A 87 2.07 -7.07 0.09
N GLY A 88 2.56 -6.13 -0.71
CA GLY A 88 2.55 -4.70 -0.40
C GLY A 88 2.04 -3.83 -1.55
N VAL A 89 1.32 -2.76 -1.23
CA VAL A 89 0.90 -1.73 -2.19
C VAL A 89 1.24 -0.37 -1.61
N GLY A 90 2.14 0.35 -2.27
CA GLY A 90 2.50 1.71 -1.92
C GLY A 90 1.67 2.74 -2.67
N ILE A 91 1.07 3.69 -1.97
CA ILE A 91 0.38 4.83 -2.57
C ILE A 91 1.15 6.09 -2.18
N GLU A 92 1.73 6.78 -3.14
CA GLU A 92 2.52 7.99 -2.93
C GLU A 92 2.17 9.04 -3.99
N LEU A 93 2.14 10.30 -3.57
CA LEU A 93 1.79 11.45 -4.41
C LEU A 93 3.05 12.07 -5.04
N ASP A 94 4.18 12.05 -4.33
CA ASP A 94 5.47 12.54 -4.84
C ASP A 94 6.11 11.53 -5.80
N GLU A 95 6.13 11.87 -7.08
CA GLU A 95 6.71 11.04 -8.14
C GLU A 95 8.20 10.72 -7.89
N ALA A 96 8.98 11.64 -7.30
CA ALA A 96 10.39 11.40 -7.02
C ALA A 96 10.59 10.32 -5.94
N LEU A 97 9.66 10.19 -5.00
CA LEU A 97 9.68 9.12 -4.01
C LEU A 97 9.25 7.78 -4.62
N VAL A 98 8.27 7.78 -5.52
CA VAL A 98 7.87 6.60 -6.31
C VAL A 98 9.02 6.08 -7.17
N GLU A 99 9.76 6.96 -7.84
CA GLU A 99 10.92 6.58 -8.64
C GLU A 99 12.04 5.97 -7.80
N ARG A 100 12.17 6.38 -6.54
CA ARG A 100 13.14 5.82 -5.58
C ARG A 100 12.69 4.50 -4.96
N SER A 101 11.39 4.28 -4.77
CA SER A 101 10.88 3.08 -4.10
C SER A 101 10.98 1.82 -4.96
N ARG A 102 10.80 1.96 -6.28
CA ARG A 102 10.89 0.85 -7.25
C ARG A 102 12.25 0.14 -7.24
N PRO A 103 13.40 0.82 -7.41
CA PRO A 103 14.70 0.16 -7.32
C PRO A 103 14.97 -0.38 -5.92
N ALA A 104 14.50 0.27 -4.85
CA ALA A 104 14.66 -0.25 -3.49
C ALA A 104 13.95 -1.60 -3.29
N ALA A 105 12.76 -1.78 -3.88
CA ALA A 105 12.06 -3.07 -3.87
C ALA A 105 12.82 -4.15 -4.66
N ALA A 106 13.45 -3.77 -5.77
CA ALA A 106 14.29 -4.67 -6.57
C ALA A 106 15.58 -5.06 -5.83
N GLU A 107 16.26 -4.11 -5.21
CA GLU A 107 17.45 -4.34 -4.39
C GLU A 107 17.14 -5.26 -3.18
N ALA A 108 15.94 -5.13 -2.61
CA ALA A 108 15.46 -6.01 -1.55
C ALA A 108 14.96 -7.38 -2.05
N GLY A 109 14.90 -7.60 -3.37
CA GLY A 109 14.46 -8.87 -3.97
C GLY A 109 12.97 -9.16 -3.81
N VAL A 110 12.14 -8.13 -3.62
CA VAL A 110 10.69 -8.27 -3.33
C VAL A 110 9.79 -7.64 -4.41
N SER A 111 10.33 -7.33 -5.58
CA SER A 111 9.56 -6.72 -6.69
C SER A 111 8.31 -7.51 -7.08
N ASP A 112 8.30 -8.83 -6.91
CA ASP A 112 7.15 -9.68 -7.23
C ASP A 112 6.03 -9.60 -6.17
N LEU A 113 6.32 -9.03 -5.01
CA LEU A 113 5.41 -8.91 -3.88
C LEU A 113 4.89 -7.49 -3.65
N VAL A 114 5.55 -6.48 -4.21
CA VAL A 114 5.27 -5.06 -3.95
C VAL A 114 4.89 -4.32 -5.23
N ARG A 115 3.83 -3.51 -5.17
CA ARG A 115 3.34 -2.68 -6.28
C ARG A 115 3.29 -1.19 -5.95
#